data_AF-X1A0B6-F1
#
_entry.id   AF-X1A0B6-F1
#
_cell.length_a   1.000
_cell.length_b   1.000
_cell.length_c   1.000
_cell.angle_alpha   90.00
_cell.angle_beta   90.00
_cell.angle_gamma   90.00
#
_symmetry.space_group_name_H-M   'P 1'
#
loop_
_entity.id
_entity.type
_entity.pdbx_description
1 polymer ?
#
loop_
_entity_poly.entity_id
_entity_poly.type
_entity_poly.pdbx_seq_one_letter_code
_entity_poly.pdbx_strand_id
1 'polypeptide(L)'
;MRLKIQPDSLTELGFPVMMSSIKALAATETAGISFTASIVVCDEWEEHPYADQNYLASKPTRDAGGQFIGVFTVNKQRPETLAKAIYKDSVEKKNDFFPLFTPWHARPGRDGNWYDITKRNIPTRELATLTPDLYMEQNYPASIEEAMRASQSVSAFDQKVLDEMMGGCQKCN
;
A
#
# COMPACT_ATOMS: atom_id res chain seq x y z
N MET A 1 -2.17 -23.48 -34.65
CA MET A 1 -3.33 -22.60 -34.37
C MET A 1 -3.60 -22.67 -32.88
N ARG A 2 -3.27 -21.61 -32.12
CA ARG A 2 -3.32 -21.58 -30.66
C ARG A 2 -4.73 -21.19 -30.23
N LEU A 3 -5.52 -22.12 -29.69
CA LEU A 3 -6.78 -21.82 -28.99
C LEU A 3 -7.29 -23.04 -28.19
N LYS A 4 -7.12 -22.97 -26.87
CA LYS A 4 -8.22 -22.90 -25.90
C LYS A 4 -7.66 -22.29 -24.61
N ILE A 5 -8.18 -21.14 -24.15
CA ILE A 5 -8.04 -20.75 -22.75
C ILE A 5 -9.32 -21.18 -22.04
N GLN A 6 -9.26 -22.40 -21.51
CA GLN A 6 -10.18 -23.10 -20.60
C GLN A 6 -9.33 -24.21 -19.96
N PRO A 7 -9.44 -24.57 -18.67
CA PRO A 7 -9.95 -23.85 -17.49
C PRO A 7 -8.82 -23.39 -16.54
N ASP A 8 -9.25 -22.80 -15.43
CA ASP A 8 -8.53 -22.52 -14.17
C ASP A 8 -7.40 -23.51 -13.85
N SER A 9 -6.24 -22.95 -13.48
CA SER A 9 -5.24 -23.70 -12.73
C SER A 9 -4.51 -22.82 -11.70
N LEU A 10 -5.18 -22.42 -10.62
CA LEU A 10 -4.60 -21.79 -9.40
C LEU A 10 -3.84 -20.46 -9.58
N THR A 11 -3.40 -20.13 -10.80
CA THR A 11 -2.38 -19.15 -11.11
C THR A 11 -2.59 -18.48 -12.46
N GLU A 12 -3.50 -18.97 -13.32
CA GLU A 12 -3.78 -18.36 -14.61
C GLU A 12 -5.25 -18.46 -14.97
N LEU A 13 -5.78 -17.37 -15.49
CA LEU A 13 -7.12 -17.23 -16.04
C LEU A 13 -6.98 -16.54 -17.39
N GLY A 14 -7.72 -16.95 -18.41
CA GLY A 14 -7.74 -16.13 -19.63
C GLY A 14 -9.04 -16.15 -20.39
N PHE A 15 -9.07 -15.21 -21.33
CA PHE A 15 -10.25 -14.73 -22.02
C PHE A 15 -9.98 -14.86 -23.53
N PRO A 16 -10.24 -16.06 -24.12
CA PRO A 16 -9.83 -16.37 -25.49
C PRO A 16 -10.34 -15.38 -26.54
N VAL A 17 -11.60 -14.93 -26.39
CA VAL A 17 -12.25 -14.00 -27.32
C VAL A 17 -11.53 -12.66 -27.36
N MET A 18 -10.99 -12.23 -26.22
CA MET A 18 -10.27 -10.97 -26.06
C MET A 18 -8.74 -11.15 -26.20
N MET A 19 -8.27 -12.38 -26.45
CA MET A 19 -6.86 -12.75 -26.45
C MET A 19 -6.09 -12.23 -25.22
N SER A 20 -6.75 -12.20 -24.07
CA SER A 20 -6.20 -11.65 -22.82
C SER A 20 -6.02 -12.75 -21.78
N SER A 21 -5.09 -12.58 -20.85
CA SER A 21 -4.93 -13.45 -19.68
C SER A 21 -4.47 -12.69 -18.45
N ILE A 22 -4.79 -13.25 -17.29
CA ILE A 22 -4.35 -12.82 -15.97
C ILE A 22 -3.51 -13.96 -15.41
N LYS A 23 -2.32 -13.63 -14.92
CA LYS A 23 -1.40 -14.60 -14.32
C LYS A 23 -0.98 -14.13 -12.94
N ALA A 24 -1.20 -14.97 -11.93
CA ALA A 24 -0.65 -14.78 -10.60
C ALA A 24 0.80 -15.29 -10.60
N LEU A 25 1.71 -14.46 -10.12
CA LEU A 25 3.13 -14.77 -9.99
C LEU A 25 3.48 -14.85 -8.51
N ALA A 26 4.32 -15.81 -8.15
CA ALA A 26 4.87 -15.87 -6.80
C ALA A 26 5.81 -14.68 -6.57
N ALA A 27 5.94 -14.26 -5.32
CA ALA A 27 6.82 -13.17 -4.90
C ALA A 27 8.30 -13.59 -4.96
N THR A 28 8.89 -13.58 -6.15
CA THR A 28 10.32 -13.84 -6.38
C THR A 28 11.02 -12.61 -6.95
N GLU A 29 12.35 -12.54 -6.82
CA GLU A 29 13.19 -11.48 -7.39
C GLU A 29 13.11 -11.41 -8.93
N THR A 30 12.74 -12.52 -9.56
CA THR A 30 12.59 -12.64 -11.02
C THR A 30 11.13 -12.56 -11.49
N ALA A 31 10.18 -12.34 -10.58
CA ALA A 31 8.78 -12.28 -10.93
C ALA A 31 8.51 -11.08 -11.85
N GLY A 32 7.90 -11.33 -13.01
CA GLY A 32 7.61 -10.30 -14.00
C GLY A 32 8.80 -9.92 -14.90
N ILE A 33 10.03 -10.31 -14.55
CA ILE A 33 11.19 -10.22 -15.44
C ILE A 33 10.95 -11.21 -16.59
N SER A 34 10.94 -10.72 -17.84
CA SER A 34 10.57 -11.43 -19.10
C SER A 34 9.10 -11.45 -19.51
N PHE A 35 8.17 -10.91 -18.70
CA PHE A 35 6.75 -10.86 -19.10
C PHE A 35 6.36 -9.45 -19.56
N THR A 36 5.85 -9.32 -20.79
CA THR A 36 5.32 -8.06 -21.33
C THR A 36 3.87 -7.89 -20.90
N ALA A 37 3.65 -7.62 -19.61
CA ALA A 37 2.31 -7.33 -19.09
C ALA A 37 1.83 -5.95 -19.57
N SER A 38 0.56 -5.88 -19.99
CA SER A 38 -0.11 -4.60 -20.20
C SER A 38 -0.55 -3.95 -18.89
N ILE A 39 -0.80 -4.74 -17.84
CA ILE A 39 -1.15 -4.27 -16.49
C ILE A 39 -0.41 -5.13 -15.47
N VAL A 40 0.27 -4.48 -14.53
CA VAL A 40 0.88 -5.12 -13.36
C VAL A 40 0.10 -4.70 -12.12
N VAL A 41 -0.38 -5.67 -11.35
CA VAL A 41 -1.07 -5.44 -10.08
C VAL A 41 -0.22 -6.04 -8.95
N CYS A 42 0.18 -5.19 -8.01
CA CYS A 42 0.89 -5.60 -6.80
C CYS A 42 -0.04 -5.44 -5.61
N ASP A 43 -0.51 -6.57 -5.10
CA ASP A 43 -1.24 -6.64 -3.84
C ASP A 43 -0.28 -6.63 -2.65
N GLU A 44 -0.71 -6.04 -1.54
CA GLU A 44 0.10 -5.79 -0.34
C GLU A 44 1.53 -5.30 -0.65
N TRP A 45 1.63 -4.33 -1.56
CA TRP A 45 2.89 -3.93 -2.19
C TRP A 45 3.98 -3.52 -1.18
N GLU A 46 3.58 -2.95 -0.04
CA GLU A 46 4.55 -2.59 1.01
C GLU A 46 5.20 -3.82 1.66
N GLU A 47 4.44 -4.89 1.93
CA GLU A 47 4.93 -6.12 2.55
C GLU A 47 5.42 -7.16 1.54
N HIS A 48 5.17 -6.94 0.26
CA HIS A 48 5.50 -7.88 -0.79
C HIS A 48 7.03 -8.07 -0.91
N PRO A 49 7.56 -9.30 -0.78
CA PRO A 49 8.98 -9.59 -0.97
C PRO A 49 9.44 -9.18 -2.37
N TYR A 50 10.59 -8.50 -2.47
CA TYR A 50 11.17 -8.02 -3.72
C TYR A 50 10.33 -7.00 -4.51
N ALA A 51 9.34 -6.36 -3.86
CA ALA A 51 8.47 -5.34 -4.44
C ALA A 51 9.23 -4.27 -5.24
N ASP A 52 10.30 -3.74 -4.67
CA ASP A 52 11.09 -2.65 -5.25
C ASP A 52 11.88 -3.13 -6.47
N GLN A 53 12.52 -4.31 -6.38
CA GLN A 53 13.21 -4.93 -7.51
C GLN A 53 12.23 -5.21 -8.67
N ASN A 54 11.07 -5.79 -8.36
CA ASN A 54 10.06 -6.14 -9.35
C ASN A 54 9.46 -4.89 -10.01
N TYR A 55 9.24 -3.82 -9.24
CA TYR A 55 8.83 -2.52 -9.78
C TYR A 55 9.87 -1.96 -10.76
N LEU A 56 11.16 -1.95 -10.37
CA LEU A 56 12.23 -1.44 -11.22
C LEU A 56 12.43 -2.28 -12.49
N ALA A 57 12.35 -3.60 -12.38
CA ALA A 57 12.54 -4.51 -13.50
C ALA A 57 11.38 -4.46 -14.51
N SER A 58 10.14 -4.23 -14.04
CA SER A 58 8.96 -4.08 -14.90
C SER A 58 8.77 -2.67 -15.46
N LYS A 59 9.52 -1.68 -14.97
CA LYS A 59 9.37 -0.28 -15.41
C LYS A 59 9.57 -0.09 -16.93
N PRO A 60 10.62 -0.64 -17.59
CA PRO A 60 10.81 -0.44 -19.03
C PRO A 60 9.67 -1.01 -19.89
N THR A 61 9.12 -2.16 -19.51
CA THR A 61 8.02 -2.80 -20.26
C THR A 61 6.70 -2.08 -20.06
N ARG A 62 6.46 -1.52 -18.87
CA ARG A 62 5.28 -0.69 -18.60
C ARG A 62 5.35 0.68 -19.25
N ASP A 63 6.51 1.32 -19.29
CA ASP A 63 6.66 2.67 -19.88
C ASP A 63 6.33 2.66 -21.39
N ALA A 64 6.28 1.48 -22.04
CA ALA A 64 5.80 1.28 -23.40
C ALA A 64 4.25 1.28 -23.55
N GLY A 65 3.50 1.81 -22.59
CA GLY A 65 2.04 1.96 -22.64
C GLY A 65 1.23 1.02 -21.75
N GLY A 66 1.89 0.36 -20.78
CA GLY A 66 1.23 -0.44 -19.75
C GLY A 66 0.84 0.36 -18.51
N GLN A 67 0.12 -0.29 -17.58
CA GLN A 67 -0.32 0.29 -16.31
C GLN A 67 0.27 -0.46 -15.11
N PHE A 68 0.41 0.26 -14.00
CA PHE A 68 0.76 -0.34 -12.70
C PHE A 68 -0.25 0.07 -11.65
N ILE A 69 -0.69 -0.90 -10.88
CA ILE A 69 -1.63 -0.72 -9.77
C ILE A 69 -0.96 -1.32 -8.54
N GLY A 70 -0.58 -0.48 -7.60
CA GLY A 70 -0.06 -0.90 -6.30
C GLY A 70 -1.12 -0.68 -5.23
N VAL A 71 -1.47 -1.73 -4.49
CA VAL A 71 -2.38 -1.67 -3.35
C VAL A 71 -1.58 -2.06 -2.11
N PHE A 72 -1.68 -1.27 -1.05
CA PHE A 72 -0.95 -1.56 0.18
C PHE A 72 -1.64 -0.92 1.39
N THR A 73 -1.46 -1.56 2.54
CA THR A 73 -1.57 -0.90 3.84
C THR A 73 -0.20 -0.36 4.23
N VAL A 74 -0.16 0.76 4.96
CA VAL A 74 1.12 1.32 5.41
C VAL A 74 1.80 0.35 6.38
N ASN A 75 3.13 0.30 6.45
CA ASN A 75 3.84 -0.37 7.55
C ASN A 75 4.52 0.68 8.45
N LYS A 76 4.03 0.84 9.68
CA LYS A 76 4.53 1.86 10.62
C LYS A 76 5.96 1.59 11.10
N GLN A 77 6.46 0.37 10.98
CA GLN A 77 7.84 0.00 11.32
C GLN A 77 8.85 0.30 10.20
N ARG A 78 8.37 0.51 8.96
CA ARG A 78 9.20 0.82 7.79
C ARG A 78 8.94 2.26 7.35
N PRO A 79 9.66 3.26 7.90
CA PRO A 79 9.32 4.66 7.67
C PRO A 79 9.38 5.06 6.19
N GLU A 80 10.36 4.51 5.47
CA GLU A 80 10.58 4.79 4.05
C GLU A 80 10.51 3.50 3.23
N THR A 81 9.58 3.47 2.29
CA THR A 81 9.40 2.38 1.31
C THR A 81 9.11 2.99 -0.06
N LEU A 82 9.42 2.28 -1.14
CA LEU A 82 9.16 2.76 -2.49
C LEU A 82 7.66 3.04 -2.72
N ALA A 83 6.79 2.17 -2.20
CA ALA A 83 5.33 2.34 -2.28
C ALA A 83 4.87 3.68 -1.65
N LYS A 84 5.37 3.99 -0.45
CA LYS A 84 5.10 5.27 0.23
C LYS A 84 5.65 6.46 -0.54
N ALA A 85 6.88 6.38 -1.04
CA ALA A 85 7.50 7.46 -1.81
C ALA A 85 6.68 7.77 -3.08
N ILE A 86 6.33 6.75 -3.86
CA ILE A 86 5.51 6.90 -5.07
C ILE A 86 4.13 7.47 -4.72
N TYR A 87 3.50 7.00 -3.65
CA TYR A 87 2.20 7.53 -3.22
C TYR A 87 2.28 8.99 -2.78
N LYS A 88 3.25 9.36 -1.93
CA LYS A 88 3.47 10.76 -1.49
C LYS A 88 3.70 11.67 -2.69
N ASP A 89 4.59 11.27 -3.60
CA ASP A 89 4.86 12.01 -4.83
C ASP A 89 3.61 12.15 -5.70
N SER A 90 2.72 11.15 -5.74
CA SER A 90 1.47 11.22 -6.50
C SER A 90 0.46 12.21 -5.92
N VAL A 91 0.35 12.29 -4.58
CA VAL A 91 -0.48 13.28 -3.89
C VAL A 91 0.05 14.69 -4.15
N GLU A 92 1.37 14.85 -4.18
CA GLU A 92 2.06 16.11 -4.47
C GLU A 92 2.19 16.41 -5.98
N LYS A 93 1.64 15.55 -6.85
CA LYS A 93 1.71 15.66 -8.33
C LYS A 93 3.14 15.74 -8.89
N LYS A 94 4.09 15.06 -8.24
CA LYS A 94 5.48 14.89 -8.68
C LYS A 94 5.68 13.68 -9.60
N ASN A 95 4.66 12.84 -9.72
CA ASN A 95 4.59 11.75 -10.68
C ASN A 95 3.17 11.62 -11.27
N ASP A 96 3.01 10.76 -12.27
CA ASP A 96 1.74 10.55 -12.99
C ASP A 96 0.86 9.45 -12.38
N PHE A 97 1.17 8.97 -11.17
CA PHE A 97 0.28 8.04 -10.48
C PHE A 97 -0.99 8.76 -10.03
N PHE A 98 -2.11 8.03 -10.06
CA PHE A 98 -3.38 8.52 -9.52
C PHE A 98 -3.55 8.00 -8.09
N PRO A 99 -3.40 8.83 -7.04
CA PRO A 99 -3.56 8.39 -5.67
C PRO A 99 -5.01 8.06 -5.34
N LEU A 100 -5.23 6.91 -4.71
CA LEU A 100 -6.51 6.50 -4.14
C LEU A 100 -6.32 6.16 -2.67
N PHE A 101 -7.20 6.70 -1.81
CA PHE A 101 -7.24 6.38 -0.39
C PHE A 101 -8.64 5.91 0.00
N THR A 102 -8.70 4.81 0.74
CA THR A 102 -9.96 4.26 1.27
C THR A 102 -9.90 4.22 2.79
N PRO A 103 -10.59 5.12 3.51
CA PRO A 103 -10.59 5.10 4.97
C PRO A 103 -11.37 3.90 5.53
N TRP A 104 -11.09 3.54 6.79
CA TRP A 104 -11.76 2.40 7.42
C TRP A 104 -13.30 2.52 7.44
N HIS A 105 -13.82 3.73 7.60
CA HIS A 105 -15.26 4.02 7.65
C HIS A 105 -15.94 4.08 6.27
N ALA A 106 -15.19 3.87 5.17
CA ALA A 106 -15.78 3.73 3.84
C ALA A 106 -16.60 2.43 3.69
N ARG A 107 -16.30 1.41 4.52
CA ARG A 107 -17.07 0.16 4.55
C ARG A 107 -18.38 0.37 5.33
N PRO A 108 -19.56 0.09 4.73
CA PRO A 108 -20.82 0.16 5.45
C PRO A 108 -20.82 -0.68 6.74
N GLY A 109 -21.35 -0.12 7.82
CA GLY A 109 -21.43 -0.76 9.13
C GLY A 109 -20.17 -0.66 9.99
N ARG A 110 -19.12 0.03 9.54
CA ARG A 110 -18.02 0.44 10.42
C ARG A 110 -18.27 1.85 10.93
N ASP A 111 -18.59 1.95 12.22
CA ASP A 111 -18.79 3.20 12.94
C ASP A 111 -17.76 3.36 14.08
N GLY A 112 -17.88 4.42 14.89
CA GLY A 112 -16.98 4.67 16.01
C GLY A 112 -16.99 3.53 17.04
N ASN A 113 -18.14 2.92 17.31
CA ASN A 113 -18.24 1.80 18.23
C ASN A 113 -17.50 0.56 17.70
N TRP A 114 -17.60 0.29 16.39
CA TRP A 114 -16.80 -0.74 15.74
C TRP A 114 -15.30 -0.47 15.88
N TYR A 115 -14.87 0.78 15.69
CA TYR A 115 -13.46 1.17 15.84
C TYR A 115 -12.96 0.93 17.27
N ASP A 116 -13.71 1.37 18.27
CA ASP A 116 -13.36 1.22 19.69
C ASP A 116 -13.30 -0.25 20.13
N ILE A 117 -14.28 -1.06 19.68
CA ILE A 117 -14.29 -2.50 19.94
C ILE A 117 -13.10 -3.18 19.26
N THR A 118 -12.84 -2.84 18.00
CA THR A 118 -11.72 -3.40 17.23
C THR A 118 -10.40 -3.10 17.92
N LYS A 119 -10.18 -1.85 18.32
CA LYS A 119 -8.99 -1.41 19.05
C LYS A 119 -8.83 -2.10 20.40
N ARG A 120 -9.90 -2.25 21.16
CA ARG A 120 -9.89 -2.92 22.48
C ARG A 120 -9.53 -4.40 22.37
N ASN A 121 -9.90 -5.04 21.27
CA ASN A 121 -9.68 -6.47 21.04
C ASN A 121 -8.30 -6.79 20.44
N ILE A 122 -7.42 -5.79 20.27
CA ILE A 122 -6.07 -6.01 19.76
C ILE A 122 -5.25 -6.81 20.78
N PRO A 123 -4.66 -7.96 20.39
CA PRO A 123 -3.79 -8.74 21.27
C PRO A 123 -2.44 -8.03 21.44
N THR A 124 -2.32 -7.20 22.47
CA THR A 124 -1.13 -6.35 22.71
C THR A 124 0.20 -7.11 22.76
N ARG A 125 0.20 -8.38 23.15
CA ARG A 125 1.40 -9.24 23.20
C ARG A 125 1.95 -9.60 21.83
N GLU A 126 1.12 -9.56 20.79
CA GLU A 126 1.49 -9.93 19.41
C GLU A 126 1.88 -8.72 18.55
N LEU A 127 1.79 -7.50 19.09
CA LEU A 127 1.98 -6.26 18.33
C LEU A 127 3.45 -5.95 17.98
N ALA A 128 4.39 -6.86 18.25
CA ALA A 128 5.82 -6.60 18.15
C ALA A 128 6.20 -5.28 18.87
N THR A 129 6.49 -4.21 18.12
CA THR A 129 6.84 -2.88 18.65
C THR A 129 5.74 -1.84 18.51
N LEU A 130 4.55 -2.21 18.00
CA LEU A 130 3.44 -1.31 17.79
C LEU A 130 2.60 -1.14 19.07
N THR A 131 2.10 0.06 19.29
CA THR A 131 1.00 0.30 20.23
C THR A 131 -0.33 -0.04 19.55
N PRO A 132 -1.42 -0.29 20.30
CA PRO A 132 -2.76 -0.44 19.72
C PRO A 132 -3.16 0.75 18.84
N ASP A 133 -2.76 1.98 19.21
CA ASP A 133 -2.98 3.17 18.40
C ASP A 133 -2.28 3.06 17.04
N LEU A 134 -0.97 2.78 17.05
CA LEU A 134 -0.20 2.65 15.81
C LEU A 134 -0.70 1.48 14.95
N TYR A 135 -1.13 0.39 15.57
CA TYR A 135 -1.76 -0.72 14.85
C TYR A 135 -3.06 -0.29 14.16
N MET A 136 -3.90 0.52 14.83
CA MET A 136 -5.11 1.05 14.22
C MET A 136 -4.82 2.06 13.12
N GLU A 137 -3.87 2.99 13.32
CA GLU A 137 -3.43 3.92 12.26
C GLU A 137 -2.87 3.16 11.04
N GLN A 138 -2.23 2.01 11.27
CA GLN A 138 -1.66 1.18 10.23
C GLN A 138 -2.73 0.48 9.38
N ASN A 139 -3.65 -0.22 10.04
CA ASN A 139 -4.61 -1.13 9.38
C ASN A 139 -5.97 -0.47 9.10
N TYR A 140 -6.31 0.57 9.84
CA TYR A 140 -7.60 1.25 9.83
C TYR A 140 -7.45 2.78 9.87
N PRO A 141 -6.64 3.42 9.01
CA PRO A 141 -6.53 4.87 8.98
C PRO A 141 -7.84 5.53 8.51
N ALA A 142 -8.19 6.66 9.11
CA ALA A 142 -9.29 7.52 8.69
C ALA A 142 -8.85 8.56 7.65
N SER A 143 -7.54 8.82 7.54
CA SER A 143 -6.99 9.81 6.61
C SER A 143 -5.61 9.39 6.07
N ILE A 144 -5.20 9.99 4.95
CA ILE A 144 -3.84 9.84 4.40
C ILE A 144 -2.80 10.31 5.42
N GLU A 145 -3.07 11.41 6.12
CA GLU A 145 -2.19 11.98 7.14
C GLU A 145 -1.95 10.98 8.27
N GLU A 146 -3.02 10.35 8.77
CA GLU A 146 -2.93 9.31 9.80
C GLU A 146 -2.14 8.09 9.29
N ALA A 147 -2.40 7.62 8.06
CA ALA A 147 -1.67 6.50 7.48
C ALA A 147 -0.16 6.82 7.34
N MET A 148 0.18 7.99 6.80
CA MET A 148 1.55 8.38 6.46
C MET A 148 2.32 9.00 7.62
N ARG A 149 1.68 9.23 8.78
CA ARG A 149 2.35 9.74 9.99
C ARG A 149 3.44 8.77 10.43
N ALA A 150 4.63 9.31 10.72
CA ALA A 150 5.74 8.54 11.24
C ALA A 150 5.37 7.86 12.57
N SER A 151 5.80 6.62 12.77
CA SER A 151 5.56 5.90 14.02
C SER A 151 6.31 6.56 15.18
N GLN A 152 5.62 6.73 16.31
CA GLN A 152 6.24 7.22 17.55
C GLN A 152 7.36 6.32 18.07
N SER A 153 7.37 5.02 17.70
CA SER A 153 8.44 4.10 18.11
C SER A 153 9.80 4.39 17.45
N VAL A 154 9.81 5.13 16.34
CA VAL A 154 11.04 5.58 15.63
C VAL A 154 11.35 7.05 15.94
N SER A 155 10.34 7.82 16.36
CA SER A 155 10.52 9.21 16.77
C SER A 155 11.11 9.27 18.18
N ALA A 156 12.29 9.88 18.34
CA ALA A 156 12.84 10.20 19.66
C ALA A 156 12.02 11.27 20.41
N PHE A 157 11.00 11.85 19.76
CA PHE A 157 10.22 12.98 20.25
C PHE A 157 8.73 12.63 20.33
N ASP A 158 8.06 13.12 21.39
CA ASP A 158 6.61 13.04 21.53
C ASP A 158 5.92 13.92 20.48
N GLN A 159 5.06 13.31 19.67
CA GLN A 159 4.39 14.01 18.58
C GLN A 159 3.40 15.08 19.07
N LYS A 160 2.75 14.89 20.22
CA LYS A 160 1.86 15.93 20.78
C LYS A 160 2.66 17.19 21.07
N VAL A 161 3.87 17.01 21.60
CA VAL A 161 4.79 18.12 21.86
C VAL A 161 5.25 18.77 20.55
N LEU A 162 5.54 17.98 19.50
CA LEU A 162 5.91 18.53 18.20
C LEU A 162 4.77 19.34 17.56
N ASP A 163 3.53 18.86 17.62
CA ASP A 163 2.35 19.56 17.10
C ASP A 163 2.11 20.88 17.86
N GLU A 164 2.29 20.88 19.19
CA GLU A 164 2.24 22.09 20.02
C GLU A 164 3.36 23.08 19.65
N MET A 165 4.59 22.58 19.42
CA MET A 165 5.72 23.41 18.99
C MET A 165 5.50 24.04 17.61
N MET A 166 4.93 23.30 16.65
CA MET A 166 4.60 23.83 15.33
C MET A 166 3.47 24.87 15.38
N GLY A 167 2.42 24.61 16.18
CA GLY A 167 1.33 25.55 16.39
C GLY A 167 1.75 26.85 17.10
N GLY A 168 2.78 26.79 17.94
CA GLY A 168 3.41 27.96 18.56
C GLY A 168 4.25 28.78 17.58
N CYS A 169 4.94 28.12 16.63
CA CYS A 169 5.80 28.79 15.65
C CYS A 169 5.01 29.61 14.61
N GLN A 170 3.78 29.19 14.25
CA GLN A 170 2.90 29.95 13.35
C GLN A 170 2.32 31.24 13.95
N LYS A 171 2.42 31.44 15.27
CA LYS A 171 1.93 32.66 15.95
C LYS A 171 2.99 33.77 16.08
N CYS A 172 4.21 33.53 15.60
CA CYS A 172 5.34 34.46 15.70
C CYS A 172 5.58 35.31 14.44
N ASN A 173 4.67 35.29 13.47
CA ASN A 173 4.64 36.22 12.33
C ASN A 173 3.44 37.17 12.43
#